data_AF-A0A978SIK3-F1
#
_entry.id   AF-A0A978SIK3-F1
#
_cell.length_a   1.000
_cell.length_b   1.000
_cell.length_c   1.000
_cell.angle_alpha   90.00
_cell.angle_beta   90.00
_cell.angle_gamma   90.00
#
_symmetry.space_group_name_H-M   'P 1'
#
loop_
_entity.id
_entity.type
_entity.pdbx_description
1 polymer ?
#
loop_
_entity_poly.entity_id
_entity_poly.type
_entity_poly.pdbx_seq_one_letter_code
_entity_poly.pdbx_strand_id
1 'polypeptide(L)'
;MAKIYIPSRELIKTLNISGEELIQVEKFFDSIPDDEWELAEGKDYRVVSGSGLREYTESGAYTIARYLETTKYKGFWNRIKEFIFHTNEKIRKSFVRRKILENCSSLIKRNDQFWISRSDAVAIFGTRSDYLSKMAEHTQKADYPLIKGQDFEDFPDQGLYFSLAGIIKLSKAFEERLTKKNRKAECKDVGEVIKPQIDDIVSQLKQREKQIESAKKSTKRRDKSICQVTKREGNYVEPARMAAHHLYSCNKYPILADSIDNLITISCEVHDQFHSEYMGGTNKECTIDNFISFVQQYYPDNTEVVIWLENQKRKLGEQKPIGKANPPHVLYLPYSAVS
;
A
#
# COMPACT_ATOMS: atom_id res chain seq x y z
N MET A 1 -16.91 13.23 12.13
CA MET A 1 -16.39 11.84 12.11
C MET A 1 -17.53 10.95 11.65
N ALA A 2 -17.28 10.00 10.74
CA ALA A 2 -18.32 9.04 10.35
C ALA A 2 -18.77 8.23 11.58
N LYS A 3 -20.08 8.10 11.80
CA LYS A 3 -20.62 7.20 12.84
C LYS A 3 -20.25 5.76 12.46
N ILE A 4 -19.49 5.08 13.32
CA ILE A 4 -19.15 3.67 13.17
C ILE A 4 -20.31 2.87 13.75
N TYR A 5 -20.77 1.86 13.01
CA TYR A 5 -21.86 0.99 13.40
C TYR A 5 -21.38 -0.45 13.59
N ILE A 6 -21.86 -1.11 14.64
CA ILE A 6 -21.57 -2.47 15.06
C ILE A 6 -22.73 -3.36 14.62
N PRO A 7 -22.55 -4.30 13.68
CA PRO A 7 -23.61 -5.18 13.22
C PRO A 7 -24.15 -6.11 14.33
N SER A 8 -25.45 -6.43 14.35
CA SER A 8 -26.06 -7.36 15.33
C SER A 8 -25.27 -8.66 15.50
N ARG A 9 -24.82 -9.28 14.39
CA ARG A 9 -24.00 -10.52 14.44
C ARG A 9 -22.72 -10.38 15.26
N GLU A 10 -22.11 -9.20 15.21
CA GLU A 10 -20.86 -8.91 15.88
C GLU A 10 -21.11 -8.58 17.36
N LEU A 11 -22.23 -7.90 17.64
CA LEU A 11 -22.70 -7.63 18.99
C LEU A 11 -23.09 -8.93 19.74
N ILE A 12 -23.82 -9.85 19.10
CA ILE A 12 -24.19 -11.17 19.63
C ILE A 12 -22.94 -11.95 20.05
N LYS A 13 -21.95 -12.04 19.16
CA LYS A 13 -20.69 -12.73 19.43
C LYS A 13 -19.93 -12.10 20.60
N THR A 14 -19.92 -10.77 20.67
CA THR A 14 -19.22 -10.00 21.71
C THR A 14 -19.84 -10.19 23.09
N LEU A 15 -21.17 -10.11 23.13
CA LEU A 15 -21.94 -10.32 24.34
C LEU A 15 -22.05 -11.79 24.72
N ASN A 16 -21.73 -12.71 23.81
CA ASN A 16 -21.91 -14.15 24.00
C ASN A 16 -23.35 -14.49 24.42
N ILE A 17 -24.30 -13.90 23.69
CA ILE A 17 -25.74 -14.15 23.79
C ILE A 17 -26.21 -14.86 22.51
N SER A 18 -27.41 -15.44 22.51
CA SER A 18 -28.01 -15.94 21.26
C SER A 18 -28.62 -14.81 20.42
N GLY A 19 -28.91 -15.10 19.15
CA GLY A 19 -29.64 -14.16 18.30
C GLY A 19 -31.06 -13.90 18.81
N GLU A 20 -31.72 -14.92 19.33
CA GLU A 20 -33.05 -14.83 19.97
C GLU A 20 -33.00 -13.93 21.20
N GLU A 21 -31.93 -14.00 22.00
CA GLU A 21 -31.76 -13.12 23.15
C GLU A 21 -31.60 -11.65 22.74
N LEU A 22 -30.81 -11.36 21.71
CA LEU A 22 -30.70 -9.98 21.20
C LEU A 22 -32.07 -9.48 20.69
N ILE A 23 -32.82 -10.31 19.96
CA ILE A 23 -34.16 -9.98 19.46
C ILE A 23 -35.14 -9.71 20.62
N GLN A 24 -35.06 -10.47 21.72
CA GLN A 24 -35.90 -10.23 22.89
C GLN A 24 -35.58 -8.89 23.55
N VAL A 25 -34.30 -8.55 23.65
CA VAL A 25 -33.84 -7.25 24.18
C VAL A 25 -34.30 -6.11 23.28
N GLU A 26 -34.14 -6.25 21.96
CA GLU A 26 -34.62 -5.28 20.96
C GLU A 26 -36.13 -5.06 21.08
N LYS A 27 -36.91 -6.14 21.14
CA LYS A 27 -38.37 -6.07 21.31
C LYS A 27 -38.78 -5.45 22.64
N PHE A 28 -38.03 -5.68 23.72
CA PHE A 28 -38.28 -5.04 25.00
C PHE A 28 -38.18 -3.52 24.89
N PHE A 29 -37.07 -3.01 24.32
CA PHE A 29 -36.90 -1.57 24.11
C PHE A 29 -37.93 -0.98 23.14
N ASP A 30 -38.27 -1.69 22.06
CA ASP A 30 -39.29 -1.21 21.12
C ASP A 30 -40.71 -1.17 21.72
N SER A 31 -40.97 -1.97 22.77
CA SER A 31 -42.29 -2.06 23.39
C SER A 31 -42.59 -0.95 24.39
N ILE A 32 -41.58 -0.18 24.80
CA ILE A 32 -41.72 0.89 25.80
C ILE A 32 -41.11 2.18 25.21
N PRO A 33 -41.93 3.06 24.61
CA PRO A 33 -41.45 4.27 23.92
C PRO A 33 -40.64 5.24 24.79
N ASP A 34 -40.85 5.21 26.12
CA ASP A 34 -40.18 6.06 27.12
C ASP A 34 -39.51 5.20 28.21
N ASP A 35 -38.74 4.18 27.81
CA ASP A 35 -37.96 3.40 28.76
C ASP A 35 -36.78 4.20 29.35
N GLU A 36 -36.29 3.77 30.52
CA GLU A 36 -35.15 4.39 31.21
C GLU A 36 -33.80 4.23 30.49
N TRP A 37 -33.77 3.45 29.39
CA TRP A 37 -32.57 3.05 28.67
C TRP A 37 -32.35 3.88 27.39
N GLU A 38 -33.39 4.55 26.88
CA GLU A 38 -33.41 5.52 25.76
C GLU A 38 -32.74 5.01 24.47
N LEU A 39 -32.89 3.73 24.12
CA LEU A 39 -32.28 3.16 22.91
C LEU A 39 -33.05 3.61 21.65
N ALA A 40 -32.58 4.65 20.96
CA ALA A 40 -33.32 5.27 19.85
C ALA A 40 -32.70 5.06 18.45
N GLU A 41 -33.54 4.87 17.44
CA GLU A 41 -33.09 4.81 16.03
C GLU A 41 -32.53 6.17 15.56
N GLY A 42 -31.45 6.15 14.78
CA GLY A 42 -30.72 7.33 14.30
C GLY A 42 -29.74 7.93 15.32
N LYS A 43 -29.98 7.69 16.61
CA LYS A 43 -29.10 8.05 17.73
C LYS A 43 -28.18 6.89 18.10
N ASP A 44 -28.77 5.78 18.51
CA ASP A 44 -28.09 4.64 19.14
C ASP A 44 -27.98 3.41 18.23
N TYR A 45 -28.90 3.24 17.29
CA TYR A 45 -28.83 2.21 16.25
C TYR A 45 -29.41 2.71 14.93
N ARG A 46 -29.23 1.94 13.86
CA ARG A 46 -29.95 2.09 12.58
C ARG A 46 -30.45 0.74 12.11
N VAL A 47 -31.56 0.72 11.38
CA VAL A 47 -32.05 -0.50 10.74
C VAL A 47 -31.42 -0.66 9.35
N VAL A 48 -30.88 -1.84 9.06
CA VAL A 48 -30.39 -2.21 7.73
C VAL A 48 -31.62 -2.47 6.84
N SER A 49 -31.75 -1.68 5.78
CA SER A 49 -32.90 -1.70 4.87
C SER A 49 -33.24 -3.13 4.40
N GLY A 50 -34.51 -3.53 4.59
CA GLY A 50 -35.07 -4.77 4.04
C GLY A 50 -34.88 -6.05 4.87
N SER A 51 -34.05 -6.04 5.92
CA SER A 51 -33.82 -7.23 6.76
C SER A 51 -34.31 -7.10 8.21
N GLY A 52 -34.61 -5.89 8.68
CA GLY A 52 -34.94 -5.62 10.08
C GLY A 52 -33.74 -5.76 11.04
N LEU A 53 -32.55 -6.10 10.53
CA LEU A 53 -31.33 -6.17 11.33
C LEU A 53 -30.89 -4.78 11.76
N ARG A 54 -30.37 -4.67 12.98
CA ARG A 54 -29.87 -3.41 13.53
C ARG A 54 -28.35 -3.34 13.41
N GLU A 55 -27.84 -2.13 13.23
CA GLU A 55 -26.44 -1.83 13.48
C GLU A 55 -26.36 -0.74 14.55
N TYR A 56 -25.51 -0.97 15.53
CA TYR A 56 -25.47 -0.21 16.76
C TYR A 56 -24.31 0.77 16.75
N THR A 57 -24.55 2.00 17.16
CA THR A 57 -23.46 2.89 17.56
C THR A 57 -22.82 2.38 18.86
N GLU A 58 -21.69 2.95 19.25
CA GLU A 58 -21.04 2.63 20.51
C GLU A 58 -21.99 2.81 21.72
N SER A 59 -22.79 3.89 21.75
CA SER A 59 -23.76 4.13 22.81
C SER A 59 -24.90 3.12 22.81
N GLY A 60 -25.39 2.72 21.63
CA GLY A 60 -26.42 1.68 21.54
C GLY A 60 -25.95 0.31 22.01
N ALA A 61 -24.74 -0.10 21.62
CA ALA A 61 -24.13 -1.33 22.11
C ALA A 61 -23.91 -1.28 23.63
N TYR A 62 -23.46 -0.13 24.16
CA TYR A 62 -23.29 0.14 25.58
C TYR A 62 -24.61 -0.05 26.36
N THR A 63 -25.71 0.49 25.85
CA THR A 63 -27.04 0.37 26.47
C THR A 63 -27.52 -1.08 26.55
N ILE A 64 -27.36 -1.85 25.47
CA ILE A 64 -27.71 -3.29 25.45
C ILE A 64 -26.90 -4.08 26.47
N ALA A 65 -25.59 -3.84 26.56
CA ALA A 65 -24.76 -4.49 27.59
C ALA A 65 -25.21 -4.19 29.01
N ARG A 66 -25.55 -2.92 29.30
CA ARG A 66 -26.02 -2.55 30.64
C ARG A 66 -27.30 -3.28 31.01
N TYR A 67 -28.26 -3.31 30.09
CA TYR A 67 -29.53 -3.99 30.31
C TYR A 67 -29.32 -5.48 30.58
N LEU A 68 -28.46 -6.15 29.81
CA LEU A 68 -28.14 -7.57 30.04
C LEU A 68 -27.40 -7.80 31.35
N GLU A 69 -26.56 -6.85 31.79
CA GLU A 69 -25.90 -6.94 33.08
C GLU A 69 -26.85 -6.74 34.26
N THR A 70 -27.81 -5.82 34.16
CA THR A 70 -28.81 -5.59 35.21
C THR A 70 -29.86 -6.69 35.28
N THR A 71 -30.15 -7.37 34.17
CA THR A 71 -31.25 -8.35 34.10
C THR A 71 -30.81 -9.81 34.10
N LYS A 72 -29.58 -10.15 33.68
CA LYS A 72 -29.17 -11.55 33.48
C LYS A 72 -27.89 -11.97 34.21
N TYR A 73 -26.72 -11.35 33.98
CA TYR A 73 -25.43 -11.78 34.59
C TYR A 73 -24.35 -10.67 34.62
N LYS A 74 -23.46 -10.67 35.64
CA LYS A 74 -22.31 -9.73 35.75
C LYS A 74 -21.16 -10.11 34.79
N GLY A 75 -20.66 -9.16 33.99
CA GLY A 75 -19.43 -9.34 33.18
C GLY A 75 -19.50 -8.94 31.70
N PHE A 76 -20.68 -8.60 31.17
CA PHE A 76 -20.85 -8.13 29.79
C PHE A 76 -20.23 -6.76 29.54
N TRP A 77 -20.19 -5.93 30.59
CA TRP A 77 -19.63 -4.59 30.61
C TRP A 77 -18.18 -4.53 30.12
N ASN A 78 -17.35 -5.41 30.69
CA ASN A 78 -15.93 -5.44 30.37
C ASN A 78 -15.70 -5.96 28.95
N ARG A 79 -16.49 -6.93 28.50
CA ARG A 79 -16.42 -7.49 27.13
C ARG A 79 -16.80 -6.47 26.05
N ILE A 80 -17.85 -5.67 26.26
CA ILE A 80 -18.22 -4.60 25.32
C ILE A 80 -17.18 -3.49 25.29
N LYS A 81 -16.68 -3.05 26.46
CA LYS A 81 -15.58 -2.08 26.50
C LYS A 81 -14.39 -2.60 25.70
N GLU A 82 -13.89 -3.78 26.02
CA GLU A 82 -12.76 -4.40 25.32
C GLU A 82 -13.02 -4.57 23.83
N PHE A 83 -14.20 -5.04 23.43
CA PHE A 83 -14.55 -5.20 22.03
C PHE A 83 -14.64 -3.87 21.27
N ILE A 84 -15.33 -2.85 21.80
CA ILE A 84 -15.40 -1.53 21.16
C ILE A 84 -13.98 -0.94 21.07
N PHE A 85 -13.19 -1.03 22.15
CA PHE A 85 -11.81 -0.56 22.14
C PHE A 85 -10.95 -1.31 21.10
N HIS A 86 -11.03 -2.64 21.03
CA HIS A 86 -10.26 -3.45 20.09
C HIS A 86 -10.75 -3.37 18.65
N THR A 87 -12.04 -3.23 18.41
CA THR A 87 -12.61 -3.03 17.07
C THR A 87 -12.24 -1.65 16.55
N ASN A 88 -12.31 -0.62 17.40
CA ASN A 88 -11.79 0.71 17.08
C ASN A 88 -10.28 0.70 16.88
N GLU A 89 -9.53 -0.08 17.66
CA GLU A 89 -8.09 -0.26 17.49
C GLU A 89 -7.75 -0.97 16.18
N LYS A 90 -8.43 -2.07 15.83
CA LYS A 90 -8.22 -2.79 14.56
C LYS A 90 -8.51 -1.90 13.35
N ILE A 91 -9.60 -1.15 13.41
CA ILE A 91 -9.98 -0.19 12.36
C ILE A 91 -8.95 0.96 12.30
N ARG A 92 -8.53 1.52 13.43
CA ARG A 92 -7.51 2.58 13.46
C ARG A 92 -6.18 2.09 12.90
N LYS A 93 -5.74 0.89 13.30
CA LYS A 93 -4.55 0.21 12.75
C LYS A 93 -4.67 -0.04 11.25
N SER A 94 -5.85 -0.39 10.72
CA SER A 94 -6.02 -0.56 9.27
C SER A 94 -5.92 0.77 8.52
N PHE A 95 -6.44 1.87 9.07
CA PHE A 95 -6.23 3.21 8.52
C PHE A 95 -4.75 3.60 8.54
N VAL A 96 -4.03 3.31 9.63
CA VAL A 96 -2.59 3.58 9.73
C VAL A 96 -1.80 2.74 8.72
N ARG A 97 -2.13 1.45 8.55
CA ARG A 97 -1.52 0.60 7.51
C ARG A 97 -1.72 1.16 6.11
N ARG A 98 -2.94 1.59 5.78
CA ARG A 98 -3.24 2.23 4.49
C ARG A 98 -2.41 3.51 4.31
N LYS A 99 -2.31 4.32 5.36
CA LYS A 99 -1.54 5.56 5.35
C LYS A 99 -0.05 5.32 5.11
N ILE A 100 0.52 4.27 5.72
CA ILE A 100 1.90 3.83 5.44
C ILE A 100 2.04 3.38 3.99
N LEU A 101 1.11 2.57 3.48
CA LEU A 101 1.12 2.12 2.09
C LEU A 101 1.10 3.28 1.09
N GLU A 102 0.28 4.30 1.35
CA GLU A 102 0.14 5.48 0.49
C GLU A 102 1.32 6.45 0.59
N ASN A 103 2.08 6.45 1.70
CA ASN A 103 3.08 7.46 2.02
C ASN A 103 4.46 6.89 2.35
N CYS A 104 4.86 5.80 1.69
CA CYS A 104 6.19 5.19 1.80
C CYS A 104 6.95 5.14 0.47
N SER A 105 6.68 6.09 -0.44
CA SER A 105 7.34 6.13 -1.76
C SER A 105 8.87 6.32 -1.71
N SER A 106 9.41 6.77 -0.58
CA SER A 106 10.85 6.96 -0.36
C SER A 106 11.54 5.78 0.33
N LEU A 107 10.84 4.66 0.52
CA LEU A 107 11.37 3.49 1.20
C LEU A 107 12.65 2.97 0.55
N ILE A 108 13.73 2.89 1.33
CA ILE A 108 15.00 2.31 0.91
C ILE A 108 15.60 1.41 2.00
N LYS A 109 16.42 0.45 1.61
CA LYS A 109 17.23 -0.37 2.52
C LYS A 109 18.69 0.07 2.48
N ARG A 110 19.28 0.33 3.65
CA ARG A 110 20.71 0.65 3.83
C ARG A 110 21.21 0.05 5.15
N ASN A 111 22.38 -0.57 5.13
CA ASN A 111 23.00 -1.22 6.30
C ASN A 111 22.01 -2.17 7.02
N ASP A 112 21.31 -3.01 6.25
CA ASP A 112 20.26 -3.93 6.72
C ASP A 112 19.08 -3.30 7.49
N GLN A 113 18.89 -1.99 7.34
CA GLN A 113 17.76 -1.27 7.91
C GLN A 113 16.92 -0.61 6.81
N PHE A 114 15.61 -0.54 7.04
CA PHE A 114 14.70 0.23 6.20
C PHE A 114 14.59 1.66 6.68
N TRP A 115 14.61 2.58 5.72
CA TRP A 115 14.59 4.01 5.93
C TRP A 115 13.48 4.65 5.11
N ILE A 116 12.83 5.65 5.68
CA ILE A 116 11.84 6.49 5.00
C ILE A 116 12.20 7.97 5.18
N SER A 117 11.93 8.77 4.17
CA SER A 117 12.21 10.21 4.19
C SER A 117 11.39 10.94 5.24
N ARG A 118 11.84 12.15 5.60
CA ARG A 118 11.10 13.07 6.44
C ARG A 118 9.70 13.37 5.90
N SER A 119 9.52 13.56 4.59
CA SER A 119 8.21 13.85 4.00
C SER A 119 7.22 12.70 4.20
N ASP A 120 7.68 11.47 3.98
CA ASP A 120 6.88 10.27 4.22
C ASP A 120 6.54 10.13 5.71
N ALA A 121 7.50 10.34 6.61
CA ALA A 121 7.26 10.34 8.05
C ALA A 121 6.22 11.40 8.49
N VAL A 122 6.30 12.63 7.94
CA VAL A 122 5.31 13.69 8.19
C VAL A 122 3.91 13.22 7.77
N ALA A 123 3.80 12.65 6.58
CA ALA A 123 2.55 12.18 6.03
C ALA A 123 1.99 11.01 6.84
N ILE A 124 2.80 9.99 7.18
CA ILE A 124 2.42 8.83 8.00
C ILE A 124 1.93 9.25 9.39
N PHE A 125 2.64 10.16 10.07
CA PHE A 125 2.16 10.67 11.35
C PHE A 125 0.96 11.61 11.17
N GLY A 126 0.70 12.17 9.99
CA GLY A 126 -0.35 13.16 9.75
C GLY A 126 -0.09 14.44 10.54
N THR A 127 1.15 14.92 10.47
CA THR A 127 1.62 16.08 11.21
C THR A 127 2.17 17.15 10.26
N ARG A 128 2.78 18.21 10.79
CA ARG A 128 3.52 19.20 10.02
C ARG A 128 5.02 18.95 10.13
N SER A 129 5.76 19.39 9.11
CA SER A 129 7.22 19.23 9.04
C SER A 129 7.97 19.87 10.21
N ASP A 130 7.52 21.05 10.66
CA ASP A 130 8.09 21.76 11.82
C ASP A 130 7.82 21.01 13.14
N TYR A 131 6.62 20.43 13.28
CA TYR A 131 6.24 19.67 14.46
C TYR A 131 6.99 18.34 14.53
N LEU A 132 7.21 17.66 13.39
CA LEU A 132 8.04 16.46 13.34
C LEU A 132 9.47 16.77 13.80
N SER A 133 10.07 17.89 13.35
CA SER A 133 11.40 18.33 13.83
C SER A 133 11.43 18.54 15.34
N LYS A 134 10.42 19.24 15.90
CA LYS A 134 10.32 19.44 17.35
C LYS A 134 10.21 18.11 18.10
N MET A 135 9.46 17.15 17.55
CA MET A 135 9.38 15.82 18.15
C MET A 135 10.70 15.08 18.07
N ALA A 136 11.40 15.11 16.93
CA ALA A 136 12.73 14.50 16.81
C ALA A 136 13.75 15.11 17.78
N GLU A 137 13.82 16.44 17.87
CA GLU A 137 14.69 17.16 18.82
C GLU A 137 14.35 16.82 20.28
N HIS A 138 13.05 16.67 20.58
CA HIS A 138 12.62 16.22 21.90
C HIS A 138 13.05 14.77 22.18
N THR A 139 12.82 13.86 21.24
CA THR A 139 13.16 12.44 21.36
C THR A 139 14.67 12.25 21.51
N GLN A 140 15.50 13.06 20.87
CA GLN A 140 16.97 13.03 21.06
C GLN A 140 17.41 13.24 22.52
N LYS A 141 16.58 13.88 23.36
CA LYS A 141 16.85 14.16 24.78
C LYS A 141 16.05 13.28 25.74
N ALA A 142 15.24 12.35 25.23
CA ALA A 142 14.43 11.45 26.04
C ALA A 142 15.26 10.25 26.54
N ASP A 143 14.70 9.46 27.47
CA ASP A 143 15.33 8.23 27.99
C ASP A 143 15.51 7.14 26.91
N TYR A 144 14.88 7.32 25.75
CA TYR A 144 14.97 6.46 24.58
C TYR A 144 15.43 7.29 23.37
N PRO A 145 16.68 7.77 23.37
CA PRO A 145 17.12 8.82 22.46
C PRO A 145 17.05 8.38 21.00
N LEU A 146 16.71 9.34 20.14
CA LEU A 146 16.83 9.22 18.68
C LEU A 146 18.32 9.41 18.32
N ILE A 147 19.00 8.38 17.86
CA ILE A 147 20.46 8.35 17.65
C ILE A 147 20.78 8.54 16.16
N LYS A 148 21.64 9.52 15.85
CA LYS A 148 22.10 9.76 14.47
C LYS A 148 22.89 8.55 13.95
N GLY A 149 22.66 8.16 12.71
CA GLY A 149 23.27 6.98 12.07
C GLY A 149 22.62 5.64 12.44
N GLN A 150 21.65 5.62 13.37
CA GLN A 150 20.89 4.43 13.75
C GLN A 150 19.38 4.63 13.56
N ASP A 151 18.86 5.75 14.05
CA ASP A 151 17.42 6.06 14.04
C ASP A 151 17.07 7.13 13.02
N PHE A 152 18.02 8.03 12.71
CA PHE A 152 17.89 9.05 11.67
C PHE A 152 19.24 9.35 11.03
N GLU A 153 19.22 9.76 9.77
CA GLU A 153 20.43 10.16 9.03
C GLU A 153 20.09 11.19 7.95
N ASP A 154 21.01 12.10 7.66
CA ASP A 154 20.90 12.99 6.51
C ASP A 154 21.67 12.36 5.34
N PHE A 155 20.93 11.85 4.37
CA PHE A 155 21.50 11.20 3.20
C PHE A 155 21.89 12.26 2.15
N PRO A 156 23.13 12.23 1.64
CA PRO A 156 23.56 13.11 0.56
C PRO A 156 22.56 13.10 -0.60
N ASP A 157 22.17 14.30 -1.06
CA ASP A 157 21.22 14.56 -2.15
C ASP A 157 19.77 14.06 -1.93
N GLN A 158 19.47 13.44 -0.79
CA GLN A 158 18.14 12.89 -0.47
C GLN A 158 17.52 13.52 0.79
N GLY A 159 18.35 14.09 1.66
CA GLY A 159 17.92 14.78 2.87
C GLY A 159 17.70 13.83 4.06
N LEU A 160 16.91 14.28 5.03
CA LEU A 160 16.68 13.57 6.29
C LEU A 160 15.79 12.33 6.12
N TYR A 161 16.27 11.19 6.61
CA TYR A 161 15.58 9.91 6.68
C TYR A 161 15.51 9.39 8.12
N PHE A 162 14.51 8.56 8.39
CA PHE A 162 14.31 7.86 9.65
C PHE A 162 14.29 6.35 9.40
N SER A 163 15.01 5.60 10.24
CA SER A 163 14.89 4.14 10.24
C SER A 163 13.56 3.73 10.87
N LEU A 164 13.15 2.46 10.70
CA LEU A 164 11.92 1.98 11.37
C LEU A 164 12.02 2.09 12.90
N ALA A 165 13.22 1.90 13.47
CA ALA A 165 13.47 2.10 14.89
C ALA A 165 13.28 3.58 15.28
N GLY A 166 13.76 4.51 14.46
CA GLY A 166 13.50 5.94 14.62
C GLY A 166 12.02 6.29 14.58
N ILE A 167 11.25 5.70 13.65
CA ILE A 167 9.79 5.88 13.59
C ILE A 167 9.10 5.35 14.85
N ILE A 168 9.53 4.21 15.39
CA ILE A 168 9.00 3.66 16.65
C ILE A 168 9.28 4.60 17.83
N LYS A 169 10.50 5.16 17.92
CA LYS A 169 10.85 6.14 18.96
C LYS A 169 10.06 7.44 18.83
N LEU A 170 9.86 7.93 17.60
CA LEU A 170 8.99 9.09 17.35
C LEU A 170 7.55 8.81 17.75
N SER A 171 7.00 7.64 17.39
CA SER A 171 5.66 7.20 17.78
C SER A 171 5.44 7.31 19.29
N LYS A 172 6.40 6.83 20.08
CA LYS A 172 6.37 6.94 21.55
C LYS A 172 6.39 8.40 22.02
N ALA A 173 7.26 9.23 21.45
CA ALA A 173 7.31 10.65 21.79
C ALA A 173 5.99 11.40 21.45
N PHE A 174 5.36 11.07 20.32
CA PHE A 174 4.04 11.60 19.97
C PHE A 174 2.95 11.16 20.96
N GLU A 175 2.94 9.88 21.37
CA GLU A 175 2.00 9.35 22.36
C GLU A 175 2.12 10.09 23.71
N GLU A 176 3.35 10.36 24.15
CA GLU A 176 3.63 11.07 25.41
C GLU A 176 3.22 12.55 25.32
N ARG A 177 3.58 13.24 24.23
CA ARG A 177 3.48 14.71 24.12
C ARG A 177 2.17 15.26 23.60
N LEU A 178 1.44 14.52 22.77
CA LEU A 178 0.17 15.03 22.24
C LEU A 178 -0.85 15.21 23.38
N THR A 179 -1.83 16.09 23.22
CA THR A 179 -2.91 16.25 24.22
C THR A 179 -4.18 15.52 23.82
N LYS A 180 -4.44 15.42 22.50
CA LYS A 180 -5.65 14.79 21.95
C LYS A 180 -5.53 13.26 21.98
N LYS A 181 -6.41 12.60 22.74
CA LYS A 181 -6.46 11.12 22.91
C LYS A 181 -6.44 10.35 21.59
N ASN A 182 -7.26 10.76 20.62
CA ASN A 182 -7.33 10.08 19.31
C ASN A 182 -6.00 10.17 18.55
N ARG A 183 -5.31 11.31 18.64
CA ARG A 183 -4.01 11.50 17.97
C ARG A 183 -2.89 10.75 18.67
N LYS A 184 -2.93 10.64 20.00
CA LYS A 184 -2.04 9.73 20.76
C LYS A 184 -2.17 8.31 20.27
N ALA A 185 -3.42 7.80 20.23
CA ALA A 185 -3.70 6.43 19.83
C ALA A 185 -3.31 6.16 18.36
N GLU A 186 -3.60 7.09 17.44
CA GLU A 186 -3.18 6.97 16.04
C GLU A 186 -1.64 6.97 15.91
N CYS A 187 -0.93 7.87 16.61
CA CYS A 187 0.53 7.91 16.53
C CYS A 187 1.17 6.68 17.16
N LYS A 188 0.63 6.18 18.28
CA LYS A 188 1.06 4.92 18.89
C LYS A 188 0.93 3.75 17.92
N ASP A 189 -0.21 3.64 17.26
CA ASP A 189 -0.47 2.59 16.29
C ASP A 189 0.56 2.62 15.13
N VAL A 190 1.09 3.79 14.74
CA VAL A 190 2.18 3.88 13.75
C VAL A 190 3.38 3.06 14.20
N GLY A 191 3.85 3.22 15.44
CA GLY A 191 4.97 2.44 15.96
C GLY A 191 4.68 0.94 16.02
N GLU A 192 3.44 0.56 16.28
CA GLU A 192 3.04 -0.85 16.36
C GLU A 192 2.94 -1.53 14.98
N VAL A 193 2.51 -0.79 13.95
CA VAL A 193 2.23 -1.39 12.63
C VAL A 193 3.27 -1.08 11.55
N ILE A 194 4.20 -0.14 11.78
CA ILE A 194 5.18 0.26 10.75
C ILE A 194 6.02 -0.91 10.27
N LYS A 195 6.60 -1.69 11.18
CA LYS A 195 7.44 -2.83 10.81
C LYS A 195 6.66 -3.90 10.01
N PRO A 196 5.56 -4.49 10.52
CA PRO A 196 4.84 -5.51 9.77
C PRO A 196 4.31 -4.98 8.42
N GLN A 197 3.88 -3.72 8.35
CA GLN A 197 3.42 -3.15 7.07
C GLN A 197 4.57 -2.97 6.06
N ILE A 198 5.77 -2.59 6.50
CA ILE A 198 6.95 -2.53 5.63
C ILE A 198 7.37 -3.94 5.18
N ASP A 199 7.36 -4.92 6.09
CA ASP A 199 7.66 -6.32 5.75
C ASP A 199 6.69 -6.83 4.64
N ASP A 200 5.39 -6.53 4.74
CA ASP A 200 4.38 -6.86 3.72
C ASP A 200 4.65 -6.15 2.38
N ILE A 201 5.02 -4.86 2.40
CA ILE A 201 5.37 -4.09 1.20
C ILE A 201 6.59 -4.71 0.51
N VAL A 202 7.65 -5.01 1.25
CA VAL A 202 8.88 -5.61 0.71
C VAL A 202 8.62 -6.99 0.11
N SER A 203 7.76 -7.78 0.76
CA SER A 203 7.32 -9.08 0.22
C SER A 203 6.60 -8.92 -1.13
N GLN A 204 5.71 -7.94 -1.26
CA GLN A 204 5.03 -7.64 -2.52
C GLN A 204 6.01 -7.17 -3.61
N LEU A 205 6.99 -6.34 -3.26
CA LEU A 205 8.03 -5.90 -4.21
C LEU A 205 8.88 -7.06 -4.72
N LYS A 206 9.27 -7.99 -3.83
CA LYS A 206 9.98 -9.22 -4.20
C LYS A 206 9.13 -10.10 -5.12
N GLN A 207 7.84 -10.24 -4.82
CA GLN A 207 6.92 -11.03 -5.64
C GLN A 207 6.74 -10.41 -7.03
N ARG A 208 6.66 -9.08 -7.10
CA ARG A 208 6.59 -8.32 -8.36
C ARG A 208 7.83 -8.55 -9.22
N GLU A 209 9.03 -8.50 -8.65
CA GLU A 209 10.25 -8.78 -9.42
C GLU A 209 10.24 -10.18 -10.04
N LYS A 210 9.78 -11.20 -9.28
CA LYS A 210 9.59 -12.56 -9.82
C LYS A 210 8.56 -12.60 -10.95
N GLN A 211 7.48 -11.84 -10.85
CA GLN A 211 6.46 -11.74 -11.91
C GLN A 211 7.05 -11.10 -13.18
N ILE A 212 7.84 -10.03 -13.05
CA ILE A 212 8.53 -9.38 -14.18
C ILE A 212 9.48 -10.37 -14.86
N GLU A 213 10.30 -11.10 -14.11
CA GLU A 213 11.21 -12.11 -14.68
C GLU A 213 10.45 -13.28 -15.32
N SER A 214 9.33 -13.69 -14.73
CA SER A 214 8.44 -14.70 -15.34
C SER A 214 7.83 -14.21 -16.65
N ALA A 215 7.42 -12.95 -16.73
CA ALA A 215 6.89 -12.33 -17.95
C ALA A 215 7.96 -12.25 -19.04
N LYS A 216 9.19 -11.86 -18.71
CA LYS A 216 10.33 -11.89 -19.64
C LYS A 216 10.60 -13.28 -20.19
N LYS A 217 10.61 -14.31 -19.33
CA LYS A 217 10.77 -15.71 -19.75
C LYS A 217 9.62 -16.18 -20.65
N SER A 218 8.39 -15.83 -20.29
CA SER A 218 7.18 -16.18 -21.05
C SER A 218 7.16 -15.51 -22.42
N THR A 219 7.64 -14.27 -22.51
CA THR A 219 7.81 -13.53 -23.77
C THR A 219 8.82 -14.22 -24.68
N LYS A 220 10.00 -14.58 -24.14
CA LYS A 220 11.00 -15.35 -24.91
C LYS A 220 10.44 -16.68 -25.41
N ARG A 221 9.63 -17.37 -24.60
CA ARG A 221 8.96 -18.62 -25.01
C ARG A 221 7.90 -18.38 -26.10
N ARG A 222 7.06 -17.34 -25.96
CA ARG A 222 6.07 -16.92 -26.98
C ARG A 222 6.75 -16.71 -28.33
N ASP A 223 7.88 -16.05 -28.30
CA ASP A 223 8.67 -15.65 -29.47
C ASP A 223 9.66 -16.74 -29.92
N LYS A 224 9.60 -17.94 -29.32
CA LYS A 224 10.49 -19.09 -29.58
C LYS A 224 11.99 -18.76 -29.48
N SER A 225 12.36 -17.76 -28.67
CA SER A 225 13.72 -17.22 -28.55
C SER A 225 14.32 -16.71 -29.86
N ILE A 226 13.46 -16.24 -30.77
CA ILE A 226 13.84 -15.62 -32.05
C ILE A 226 13.72 -14.10 -31.91
N CYS A 227 14.67 -13.35 -32.47
CA CYS A 227 14.56 -11.90 -32.53
C CYS A 227 13.36 -11.52 -33.40
N GLN A 228 12.38 -10.82 -32.82
CA GLN A 228 11.16 -10.48 -33.54
C GLN A 228 11.36 -9.40 -34.60
N VAL A 229 12.42 -8.59 -34.50
CA VAL A 229 12.80 -7.60 -35.51
C VAL A 229 13.52 -8.30 -36.67
N THR A 230 14.68 -8.91 -36.43
CA THR A 230 15.54 -9.46 -37.51
C THR A 230 15.18 -10.88 -37.95
N LYS A 231 14.28 -11.55 -37.23
CA LYS A 231 13.94 -12.98 -37.39
C LYS A 231 15.12 -13.94 -37.24
N ARG A 232 16.26 -13.47 -36.73
CA ARG A 232 17.44 -14.30 -36.48
C ARG A 232 17.27 -15.10 -35.19
N GLU A 233 17.63 -16.37 -35.27
CA GLU A 233 17.86 -17.25 -34.13
C GLU A 233 19.37 -17.35 -33.85
N GLY A 234 19.73 -17.61 -32.60
CA GLY A 234 21.11 -17.97 -32.27
C GLY A 234 21.39 -19.40 -32.71
N ASN A 235 22.60 -19.68 -33.20
CA ASN A 235 23.04 -21.04 -33.52
C ASN A 235 24.26 -21.42 -32.67
N TYR A 236 24.78 -22.64 -32.84
CA TYR A 236 25.89 -23.14 -32.03
C TYR A 236 27.23 -22.41 -32.31
N VAL A 237 27.38 -21.81 -33.50
CA VAL A 237 28.56 -21.06 -33.93
C VAL A 237 28.48 -19.61 -33.47
N GLU A 238 27.29 -19.01 -33.63
CA GLU A 238 26.97 -17.63 -33.27
C GLU A 238 25.75 -17.63 -32.32
N PRO A 239 25.97 -17.82 -31.01
CA PRO A 239 24.90 -17.77 -30.04
C PRO A 239 24.36 -16.35 -29.94
N ALA A 240 23.22 -16.08 -30.56
CA ALA A 240 22.55 -14.80 -30.45
C ALA A 240 21.94 -14.65 -29.04
N ARG A 241 22.44 -13.67 -28.29
CA ARG A 241 21.92 -13.35 -26.96
C ARG A 241 20.57 -12.64 -27.12
N MET A 242 19.52 -13.23 -26.57
CA MET A 242 18.16 -12.65 -26.64
C MET A 242 17.80 -11.88 -25.37
N ALA A 243 17.22 -10.70 -25.55
CA ALA A 243 16.63 -9.86 -24.52
C ALA A 243 15.10 -9.84 -24.66
N ALA A 244 14.38 -9.78 -23.54
CA ALA A 244 12.97 -9.40 -23.54
C ALA A 244 12.93 -7.89 -23.24
N HIS A 245 12.66 -7.10 -24.26
CA HIS A 245 12.66 -5.64 -24.21
C HIS A 245 11.28 -5.11 -23.84
N HIS A 246 11.24 -4.16 -22.91
CA HIS A 246 10.03 -3.44 -22.52
C HIS A 246 9.72 -2.33 -23.52
N LEU A 247 8.57 -2.40 -24.20
CA LEU A 247 8.13 -1.38 -25.16
C LEU A 247 7.90 -0.03 -24.47
N TYR A 248 7.22 -0.05 -23.33
CA TYR A 248 7.19 1.04 -22.36
C TYR A 248 8.14 0.72 -21.21
N SER A 249 9.12 1.59 -20.97
CA SER A 249 10.15 1.41 -19.94
C SER A 249 9.57 1.02 -18.58
N CYS A 250 10.08 -0.06 -17.97
CA CYS A 250 9.66 -0.51 -16.64
C CYS A 250 9.89 0.53 -15.54
N ASN A 251 10.84 1.46 -15.73
CA ASN A 251 11.12 2.54 -14.78
C ASN A 251 10.07 3.65 -14.82
N LYS A 252 9.42 3.86 -15.97
CA LYS A 252 8.45 4.95 -16.20
C LYS A 252 7.01 4.47 -16.21
N TYR A 253 6.82 3.21 -16.55
CA TYR A 253 5.53 2.54 -16.64
C TYR A 253 5.59 1.26 -15.81
N PRO A 254 5.86 1.35 -14.49
CA PRO A 254 6.07 0.17 -13.67
C PRO A 254 4.85 -0.72 -13.64
N ILE A 255 3.63 -0.20 -13.84
CA ILE A 255 2.39 -0.99 -13.91
C ILE A 255 2.36 -1.97 -15.10
N LEU A 256 3.15 -1.73 -16.14
CA LEU A 256 3.26 -2.57 -17.33
C LEU A 256 4.46 -3.52 -17.29
N ALA A 257 5.27 -3.49 -16.24
CA ALA A 257 6.57 -4.19 -16.23
C ALA A 257 6.45 -5.72 -16.31
N ASP A 258 5.34 -6.29 -15.86
CA ASP A 258 5.01 -7.71 -15.89
C ASP A 258 3.99 -8.07 -16.99
N SER A 259 3.61 -7.11 -17.85
CA SER A 259 2.73 -7.37 -18.99
C SER A 259 3.53 -7.97 -20.15
N ILE A 260 3.11 -9.16 -20.61
CA ILE A 260 3.69 -9.83 -21.79
C ILE A 260 3.43 -9.02 -23.07
N ASP A 261 2.31 -8.29 -23.14
CA ASP A 261 1.99 -7.43 -24.29
C ASP A 261 2.90 -6.18 -24.34
N ASN A 262 3.49 -5.80 -23.21
CA ASN A 262 4.51 -4.75 -23.13
C ASN A 262 5.94 -5.26 -23.42
N LEU A 263 6.09 -6.52 -23.83
CA LEU A 263 7.39 -7.16 -24.02
C LEU A 263 7.55 -7.72 -25.44
N ILE A 264 8.74 -7.53 -26.00
CA ILE A 264 9.16 -8.11 -27.29
C ILE A 264 10.53 -8.78 -27.15
N THR A 265 10.69 -9.98 -27.73
CA THR A 265 12.00 -10.63 -27.77
C THR A 265 12.83 -10.07 -28.92
N ILE A 266 13.99 -9.51 -28.60
CA ILE A 266 14.94 -8.99 -29.58
C ILE A 266 16.35 -9.46 -29.26
N SER A 267 17.25 -9.46 -30.25
CA SER A 267 18.65 -9.76 -29.97
C SER A 267 19.30 -8.60 -29.21
N CYS A 268 20.36 -8.88 -28.45
CA CYS A 268 21.10 -7.86 -27.72
C CYS A 268 21.66 -6.79 -28.67
N GLU A 269 22.02 -7.14 -29.89
CA GLU A 269 22.51 -6.17 -30.89
C GLU A 269 21.42 -5.17 -31.27
N VAL A 270 20.19 -5.63 -31.54
CA VAL A 270 19.05 -4.74 -31.82
C VAL A 270 18.70 -3.89 -30.59
N HIS A 271 18.75 -4.50 -29.40
CA HIS A 271 18.49 -3.81 -28.14
C HIS A 271 19.51 -2.68 -27.88
N ASP A 272 20.78 -2.98 -28.06
CA ASP A 272 21.88 -2.06 -27.81
C ASP A 272 21.92 -0.96 -28.88
N GLN A 273 21.62 -1.29 -30.13
CA GLN A 273 21.41 -0.30 -31.19
C GLN A 273 20.25 0.65 -30.85
N PHE A 274 19.10 0.11 -30.45
CA PHE A 274 17.95 0.93 -30.07
C PHE A 274 18.31 1.91 -28.96
N HIS A 275 18.93 1.44 -27.87
CA HIS A 275 19.25 2.32 -26.75
C HIS A 275 20.46 3.23 -26.99
N SER A 276 21.51 2.75 -27.63
CA SER A 276 22.78 3.48 -27.75
C SER A 276 22.80 4.40 -28.96
N GLU A 277 22.35 3.92 -30.12
CA GLU A 277 22.42 4.66 -31.38
C GLU A 277 21.16 5.51 -31.60
N TYR A 278 19.97 4.97 -31.32
CA TYR A 278 18.71 5.68 -31.60
C TYR A 278 18.24 6.55 -30.44
N MET A 279 18.16 6.00 -29.21
CA MET A 279 17.68 6.75 -28.05
C MET A 279 18.70 7.73 -27.47
N GLY A 280 20.00 7.58 -27.80
CA GLY A 280 21.07 8.38 -27.23
C GLY A 280 21.40 8.04 -25.76
N GLY A 281 21.19 6.78 -25.37
CA GLY A 281 21.56 6.22 -24.07
C GLY A 281 20.45 5.41 -23.38
N THR A 282 20.85 4.55 -22.44
CA THR A 282 19.95 3.66 -21.68
C THR A 282 19.14 4.37 -20.59
N ASN A 283 19.54 5.59 -20.21
CA ASN A 283 18.84 6.40 -19.19
C ASN A 283 17.63 7.17 -19.75
N LYS A 284 17.40 7.09 -21.07
CA LYS A 284 16.28 7.76 -21.73
C LYS A 284 15.03 6.91 -21.60
N GLU A 285 13.91 7.59 -21.41
CA GLU A 285 12.60 6.96 -21.38
C GLU A 285 12.26 6.44 -22.78
N CYS A 286 12.13 5.12 -22.91
CA CYS A 286 11.65 4.48 -24.13
C CYS A 286 10.15 4.22 -24.03
N THR A 287 9.46 4.52 -25.13
CA THR A 287 8.06 4.23 -25.36
C THR A 287 7.90 3.37 -26.61
N ILE A 288 6.72 2.76 -26.78
CA ILE A 288 6.43 1.96 -27.96
C ILE A 288 6.54 2.77 -29.26
N ASP A 289 6.24 4.07 -29.21
CA ASP A 289 6.36 4.97 -30.37
C ASP A 289 7.82 5.20 -30.78
N ASN A 290 8.72 5.27 -29.80
CA ASN A 290 10.15 5.31 -30.07
C ASN A 290 10.60 4.00 -30.74
N PHE A 291 10.12 2.85 -30.26
CA PHE A 291 10.49 1.56 -30.83
C PHE A 291 9.92 1.35 -32.24
N ILE A 292 8.67 1.79 -32.49
CA ILE A 292 8.06 1.79 -33.83
C ILE A 292 8.90 2.62 -34.80
N SER A 293 9.23 3.86 -34.41
CA SER A 293 10.02 4.78 -35.23
C SER A 293 11.43 4.23 -35.51
N PHE A 294 12.05 3.59 -34.52
CA PHE A 294 13.32 2.88 -34.67
C PHE A 294 13.24 1.76 -35.71
N VAL A 295 12.25 0.87 -35.60
CA VAL A 295 12.08 -0.24 -36.55
C VAL A 295 11.84 0.29 -37.96
N GLN A 296 11.01 1.33 -38.12
CA GLN A 296 10.76 1.94 -39.43
C GLN A 296 12.03 2.54 -40.06
N GLN A 297 12.90 3.14 -39.25
CA GLN A 297 14.12 3.79 -39.75
C GLN A 297 15.26 2.80 -40.05
N TYR A 298 15.49 1.83 -39.17
CA TYR A 298 16.65 0.93 -39.25
C TYR A 298 16.34 -0.41 -39.90
N TYR A 299 15.06 -0.79 -39.95
CA TYR A 299 14.58 -2.07 -40.47
C TYR A 299 13.32 -1.89 -41.33
N PRO A 300 13.36 -1.04 -42.37
CA PRO A 300 12.17 -0.59 -43.12
C PRO A 300 11.38 -1.74 -43.77
N ASP A 301 12.04 -2.85 -44.12
CA ASP A 301 11.39 -4.01 -44.74
C ASP A 301 10.54 -4.84 -43.75
N ASN A 302 10.69 -4.61 -42.43
CA ASN A 302 10.03 -5.38 -41.37
C ASN A 302 8.64 -4.84 -41.02
N THR A 303 7.81 -4.59 -42.02
CA THR A 303 6.47 -3.99 -41.89
C THR A 303 5.53 -4.78 -40.96
N GLU A 304 5.61 -6.11 -40.95
CA GLU A 304 4.82 -6.96 -40.05
C GLU A 304 5.09 -6.67 -38.57
N VAL A 305 6.34 -6.33 -38.23
CA VAL A 305 6.73 -6.00 -36.85
C VAL A 305 6.09 -4.68 -36.44
N VAL A 306 6.08 -3.70 -37.34
CA VAL A 306 5.42 -2.41 -37.11
C VAL A 306 3.91 -2.60 -36.90
N ILE A 307 3.25 -3.43 -37.72
CA ILE A 307 1.83 -3.75 -37.55
C ILE A 307 1.57 -4.40 -36.18
N TRP A 308 2.43 -5.33 -35.77
CA TRP A 308 2.33 -5.97 -34.46
C TRP A 308 2.51 -4.97 -33.30
N LEU A 309 3.47 -4.05 -33.40
CA LEU A 309 3.72 -3.00 -32.41
C LEU A 309 2.54 -2.05 -32.29
N GLU A 310 1.96 -1.62 -33.41
CA GLU A 310 0.74 -0.80 -33.43
C GLU A 310 -0.45 -1.50 -32.77
N ASN A 311 -0.57 -2.82 -32.96
CA ASN A 311 -1.58 -3.61 -32.26
C ASN A 311 -1.32 -3.70 -30.75
N GLN A 312 -0.07 -3.83 -30.30
CA GLN A 312 0.25 -3.77 -28.88
C GLN A 312 -0.04 -2.39 -28.29
N LYS A 313 0.29 -1.31 -29.01
CA LYS A 313 -0.01 0.07 -28.61
C LYS A 313 -1.51 0.23 -28.33
N ARG A 314 -2.38 -0.26 -29.22
CA ARG A 314 -3.83 -0.22 -29.04
C ARG A 314 -4.31 -1.04 -27.85
N LYS A 315 -3.75 -2.25 -27.65
CA LYS A 315 -4.11 -3.13 -26.53
C LYS A 315 -3.73 -2.53 -25.17
N LEU A 316 -2.53 -1.95 -25.09
CA LEU A 316 -2.04 -1.33 -23.87
C LEU A 316 -2.77 -0.01 -23.58
N GLY A 317 -3.31 0.67 -24.60
CA GLY A 317 -4.05 1.91 -24.44
C GLY A 317 -3.14 3.09 -24.05
N GLU A 318 -3.76 4.20 -23.64
CA GLU A 318 -3.00 5.39 -23.25
C GLU A 318 -2.28 5.19 -21.91
N GLN A 319 -0.98 5.52 -21.90
CA GLN A 319 -0.11 5.32 -20.75
C GLN A 319 0.42 6.66 -20.23
N LYS A 320 0.37 6.85 -18.91
CA LYS A 320 0.93 8.04 -18.24
C LYS A 320 2.21 7.67 -17.50
N PRO A 321 3.35 8.31 -17.81
CA PRO A 321 4.59 7.99 -17.14
C PRO A 321 4.63 8.52 -15.71
N ILE A 322 5.33 7.80 -14.84
CA ILE A 322 5.70 8.33 -13.52
C ILE A 322 6.78 9.41 -13.66
N GLY A 323 6.75 10.41 -12.78
CA GLY A 323 7.65 11.56 -12.85
C GLY A 323 7.85 12.23 -11.51
N LYS A 324 8.65 13.30 -11.47
CA LYS A 324 8.90 14.04 -10.22
C LYS A 324 7.61 14.60 -9.60
N ALA A 325 6.64 14.99 -10.43
CA ALA A 325 5.33 15.46 -9.98
C ALA A 325 4.40 14.32 -9.54
N ASN A 326 4.63 13.10 -10.02
CA ASN A 326 3.83 11.90 -9.75
C ASN A 326 4.78 10.74 -9.40
N PRO A 327 5.32 10.72 -8.16
CA PRO A 327 6.22 9.66 -7.74
C PRO A 327 5.52 8.29 -7.81
N PRO A 328 6.29 7.20 -8.01
CA PRO A 328 5.71 5.86 -8.00
C PRO A 328 5.07 5.57 -6.64
N HIS A 329 3.92 4.91 -6.67
CA HIS A 329 3.39 4.26 -5.47
C HIS A 329 4.43 3.27 -4.92
N VAL A 330 4.49 3.08 -3.60
CA VAL A 330 5.52 2.25 -2.95
C VAL A 330 5.62 0.82 -3.53
N LEU A 331 4.49 0.26 -3.96
CA LEU A 331 4.41 -1.08 -4.59
C LEU A 331 5.03 -1.17 -5.99
N TYR A 332 5.49 -0.04 -6.53
CA TYR A 332 6.15 0.07 -7.83
C TYR A 332 7.62 0.50 -7.70
N LEU A 333 8.16 0.56 -6.48
CA LEU A 333 9.59 0.75 -6.29
C LEU A 333 10.37 -0.44 -6.85
N PRO A 334 11.57 -0.21 -7.41
CA PRO A 334 12.43 -1.32 -7.81
C PRO A 334 12.83 -2.12 -6.56
N TYR A 335 12.80 -3.45 -6.64
CA TYR A 335 13.17 -4.29 -5.49
C TYR A 335 14.60 -4.04 -5.03
N SER A 336 15.51 -3.65 -5.93
CA SER A 336 16.88 -3.25 -5.60
C SER A 336 16.98 -2.07 -4.64
N ALA A 337 15.95 -1.23 -4.51
CA ALA A 337 15.92 -0.18 -3.50
C ALA A 337 15.70 -0.74 -2.08
N VAL A 338 15.17 -1.96 -1.95
CA VAL A 338 14.74 -2.56 -0.68
C VAL A 338 15.29 -3.97 -0.42
N SER A 339 16.13 -4.50 -1.32
CA SER A 339 16.73 -5.84 -1.25
C SER A 339 17.96 -5.88 -0.37
#